data_AF-A0A4D7CVB3-F1
#
_entry.id   AF-A0A4D7CVB3-F1
#
_cell.length_a   1.000
_cell.length_b   1.000
_cell.length_c   1.000
_cell.angle_alpha   90.00
_cell.angle_beta   90.00
_cell.angle_gamma   90.00
#
_symmetry.space_group_name_H-M   'P 1'
#
loop_
_entity.id
_entity.type
_entity.pdbx_description
1 polymer ?
#
loop_
_entity_poly.entity_id
_entity_poly.type
_entity_poly.pdbx_seq_one_letter_code
_entity_poly.pdbx_strand_id
1 'polypeptide(L)'
;MIGRELYLKYMAKKSAKMVSQEEFKEHFRTGQLIDLRESDIYRASHILGARNLPYSTFKQSYVGLRKDRPVLLYDQSKTISVRIANFLRKEGYTDIYILKEGFDGWTGKVKHK
;
A
#
# COMPACT_ATOMS: atom_id res chain seq x y z
N MET A 1 19.59 7.69 8.56
CA MET A 1 19.78 9.09 8.14
C MET A 1 18.46 9.83 8.15
N ILE A 2 18.37 10.94 8.88
CA ILE A 2 17.15 11.76 9.09
C ILE A 2 16.53 12.25 7.78
N GLY A 3 17.32 12.52 6.73
CA GLY A 3 16.83 13.04 5.45
C GLY A 3 15.91 12.08 4.67
N ARG A 4 16.13 10.76 4.74
CA ARG A 4 15.29 9.76 4.05
C ARG A 4 13.87 9.73 4.62
N GLU A 5 13.77 9.78 5.95
CA GLU A 5 12.49 9.78 6.65
C GLU A 5 11.71 11.06 6.35
N LEU A 6 12.39 12.21 6.34
CA LEU A 6 11.79 13.50 6.00
C LEU A 6 11.25 13.51 4.55
N TYR A 7 12.02 12.99 3.60
CA TYR A 7 11.62 12.86 2.20
C TYR A 7 10.38 11.97 2.03
N LEU A 8 10.36 10.80 2.67
CA LEU A 8 9.21 9.89 2.62
C LEU A 8 7.95 10.55 3.18
N LYS A 9 8.05 11.27 4.31
CA LYS A 9 6.92 12.01 4.89
C LYS A 9 6.39 13.10 3.97
N TYR A 10 7.26 13.89 3.35
CA TYR A 10 6.86 14.94 2.40
C TYR A 10 6.13 14.37 1.18
N MET A 11 6.72 13.35 0.56
CA MET A 11 6.16 12.70 -0.63
C MET A 11 4.87 11.94 -0.33
N ALA A 12 4.78 11.31 0.84
CA ALA A 12 3.54 10.69 1.30
C ALA A 12 2.44 11.74 1.47
N LYS A 13 2.69 12.83 2.22
CA LYS A 13 1.69 13.89 2.49
C LYS A 13 1.05 14.48 1.22
N LYS A 14 1.81 14.54 0.11
CA LYS A 14 1.31 15.05 -1.19
C LYS A 14 0.49 14.02 -1.97
N SER A 15 0.71 12.72 -1.75
CA SER A 15 0.20 11.65 -2.61
C SER A 15 -0.78 10.69 -1.94
N ALA A 16 -0.68 10.48 -0.63
CA ALA A 16 -1.48 9.53 0.14
C ALA A 16 -1.62 9.93 1.61
N LYS A 17 -2.57 9.31 2.31
CA LYS A 17 -2.70 9.38 3.77
C LYS A 17 -1.96 8.20 4.38
N MET A 18 -0.97 8.46 5.24
CA MET A 18 -0.37 7.40 6.05
C MET A 18 -1.24 7.21 7.29
N VAL A 19 -1.76 5.99 7.47
CA VAL A 19 -2.80 5.70 8.47
C VAL A 19 -2.39 4.58 9.41
N SER A 20 -2.96 4.58 10.61
CA SER A 20 -2.79 3.49 11.59
C SER A 20 -3.44 2.19 11.08
N GLN A 21 -3.23 1.08 11.79
CA GLN A 21 -3.90 -0.18 11.44
C GLN A 21 -5.41 -0.06 11.57
N GLU A 22 -5.87 0.65 12.59
CA GLU A 22 -7.28 0.91 12.91
C GLU A 22 -7.95 1.63 11.75
N GLU A 23 -7.42 2.79 11.38
CA GLU A 23 -7.90 3.60 10.26
C GLU A 23 -7.79 2.84 8.92
N PHE A 24 -6.72 2.07 8.71
CA PHE A 24 -6.56 1.26 7.50
C PHE A 24 -7.66 0.21 7.35
N LYS A 25 -8.08 -0.41 8.46
CA LYS A 25 -9.17 -1.42 8.50
C LYS A 25 -10.55 -0.80 8.19
N GLU A 26 -10.78 0.46 8.55
CA GLU A 26 -12.06 1.16 8.27
C GLU A 26 -12.38 1.17 6.77
N HIS A 27 -11.34 1.20 5.93
CA HIS A 27 -11.49 1.22 4.49
C HIS A 27 -11.61 -0.17 3.83
N PHE A 28 -11.50 -1.29 4.56
CA PHE A 28 -11.45 -2.63 3.95
C PHE A 28 -12.71 -3.00 3.15
N ARG A 29 -13.88 -2.48 3.54
CA ARG A 29 -15.15 -2.80 2.87
C ARG A 29 -15.28 -2.15 1.50
N THR A 30 -14.69 -0.97 1.32
CA THR A 30 -14.86 -0.15 0.10
C THR A 30 -13.57 -0.07 -0.72
N GLY A 31 -12.42 -0.18 -0.07
CA GLY A 31 -11.10 -0.05 -0.67
C GLY A 31 -10.60 -1.29 -1.39
N GLN A 32 -9.49 -1.09 -2.10
CA GLN A 32 -8.74 -2.10 -2.82
C GLN A 32 -7.45 -2.34 -2.03
N LEU A 33 -7.37 -3.44 -1.28
CA LEU A 33 -6.21 -3.78 -0.45
C LEU A 33 -5.12 -4.42 -1.31
N ILE A 34 -3.98 -3.74 -1.45
CA ILE A 34 -2.89 -4.09 -2.35
C ILE A 34 -1.60 -4.34 -1.57
N ASP A 35 -1.06 -5.55 -1.71
CA ASP A 35 0.29 -5.91 -1.28
C ASP A 35 1.27 -5.69 -2.43
N LEU A 36 2.25 -4.80 -2.22
CA LEU A 36 3.26 -4.42 -3.20
C LEU A 36 4.54 -5.27 -3.13
N ARG A 37 4.61 -6.24 -2.21
CA ARG A 37 5.76 -7.15 -2.07
C ARG A 37 5.78 -8.17 -3.21
N GLU A 38 6.94 -8.77 -3.43
CA GLU A 38 7.11 -9.81 -4.44
C GLU A 38 6.23 -11.04 -4.16
N SER A 39 5.84 -11.74 -5.22
CA SER A 39 4.78 -12.74 -5.14
C SER A 39 5.09 -13.95 -4.26
N ASP A 40 6.36 -14.32 -4.14
CA ASP A 40 6.82 -15.36 -3.22
C ASP A 40 6.62 -14.95 -1.75
N ILE A 41 6.98 -13.71 -1.40
CA ILE A 41 6.76 -13.13 -0.06
C ILE A 41 5.27 -13.08 0.26
N TYR A 42 4.45 -12.56 -0.67
CA TYR A 42 2.99 -12.53 -0.52
C TYR A 42 2.42 -13.93 -0.31
N ARG A 43 2.85 -14.93 -1.09
CA ARG A 43 2.37 -16.31 -0.97
C ARG A 43 2.72 -16.94 0.38
N ALA A 44 3.86 -16.59 0.98
CA ALA A 44 4.24 -17.08 2.30
C ALA A 44 3.32 -16.52 3.40
N SER A 45 3.05 -15.21 3.37
CA SER A 45 2.09 -14.57 4.27
C SER A 45 1.69 -13.18 3.77
N HIS A 46 0.41 -12.83 3.86
CA HIS A 46 -0.11 -11.51 3.51
C HIS A 46 -1.32 -11.14 4.37
N ILE A 47 -1.68 -9.86 4.41
CA ILE A 47 -2.90 -9.38 5.08
C ILE A 47 -4.11 -10.05 4.43
N LEU A 48 -5.01 -10.62 5.24
CA LEU A 48 -6.19 -11.32 4.75
C LEU A 48 -7.04 -10.42 3.84
N GLY A 49 -7.34 -10.89 2.62
CA GLY A 49 -8.13 -10.16 1.62
C GLY A 49 -7.32 -9.24 0.71
N ALA A 50 -5.99 -9.14 0.90
CA ALA A 50 -5.15 -8.39 -0.01
C ALA A 50 -5.06 -9.04 -1.40
N ARG A 51 -4.85 -8.21 -2.43
CA ARG A 51 -4.42 -8.62 -3.77
C ARG A 51 -2.94 -8.31 -3.93
N ASN A 52 -2.18 -9.22 -4.52
CA ASN A 52 -0.78 -8.97 -4.82
C ASN A 52 -0.63 -8.19 -6.13
N LEU A 53 0.06 -7.05 -6.09
CA LEU A 53 0.57 -6.32 -7.25
C LEU A 53 2.04 -5.98 -6.99
N PRO A 54 2.99 -6.90 -7.28
CA PRO A 54 4.40 -6.71 -6.98
C PRO A 54 4.96 -5.43 -7.57
N TYR A 55 5.85 -4.75 -6.84
CA TYR A 55 6.50 -3.53 -7.31
C TYR A 55 7.17 -3.71 -8.67
N SER A 56 7.83 -4.85 -8.87
CA SER A 56 8.52 -5.24 -10.11
C SER A 56 7.62 -5.20 -11.36
N THR A 57 6.32 -5.48 -11.20
CA THR A 57 5.33 -5.59 -12.29
C THR A 57 4.15 -4.61 -12.14
N PHE A 58 4.23 -3.68 -11.20
CA PHE A 58 3.10 -2.82 -10.82
C PHE A 58 2.61 -1.98 -12.01
N LYS A 59 3.54 -1.38 -12.77
CA LYS A 59 3.21 -0.50 -13.90
C LYS A 59 2.47 -1.21 -15.04
N GLN A 60 2.60 -2.53 -15.16
CA GLN A 60 1.86 -3.30 -16.17
C GLN A 60 0.49 -3.76 -15.63
N SER A 61 0.36 -3.93 -14.32
CA SER A 61 -0.80 -4.59 -13.69
C SER A 61 -1.80 -3.63 -13.03
N TYR A 62 -1.41 -2.38 -12.72
CA TYR A 62 -2.27 -1.42 -12.01
C TYR A 62 -3.50 -0.96 -12.79
N VAL A 63 -3.57 -1.22 -14.10
CA VAL A 63 -4.69 -0.85 -14.97
C VAL A 63 -6.04 -1.45 -14.52
N GLY A 64 -6.01 -2.54 -13.75
CA GLY A 64 -7.20 -3.14 -13.15
C GLY A 64 -7.67 -2.48 -11.84
N LEU A 65 -6.98 -1.45 -11.36
CA LEU A 65 -7.41 -0.69 -10.19
C LEU A 65 -8.45 0.36 -10.58
N ARG A 66 -9.50 0.45 -9.77
CA ARG A 66 -10.58 1.43 -9.94
C ARG A 66 -10.19 2.77 -9.33
N LYS A 67 -10.33 3.87 -10.08
CA LYS A 67 -10.02 5.23 -9.61
C LYS A 67 -11.08 5.79 -8.66
N ASP A 68 -12.30 5.27 -8.72
CA ASP A 68 -13.44 5.68 -7.90
C ASP A 68 -13.50 4.97 -6.53
N ARG A 69 -12.52 4.11 -6.22
CA ARG A 69 -12.43 3.37 -4.96
C ARG A 69 -11.11 3.66 -4.25
N PRO A 70 -11.10 3.68 -2.90
CA PRO A 70 -9.87 3.82 -2.13
C PRO A 70 -8.83 2.77 -2.54
N VAL A 71 -7.56 3.15 -2.61
CA VAL A 71 -6.44 2.22 -2.80
C VAL A 71 -5.65 2.13 -1.50
N LEU A 72 -5.64 0.94 -0.89
CA LEU A 72 -4.99 0.68 0.39
C LEU A 72 -3.68 -0.06 0.11
N LEU A 73 -2.56 0.64 0.26
CA LEU A 73 -1.23 0.14 -0.07
C LEU A 73 -0.48 -0.29 1.18
N TYR A 74 0.19 -1.43 1.08
CA TYR A 74 1.28 -1.76 1.98
C TYR A 74 2.39 -2.52 1.24
N ASP A 75 3.57 -2.46 1.85
CA ASP A 75 4.77 -3.21 1.52
C ASP A 75 5.39 -3.67 2.86
N GLN A 76 6.65 -4.10 2.87
CA GLN A 76 7.26 -4.57 4.12
C GLN A 76 7.30 -3.48 5.20
N SER A 77 7.71 -2.25 4.86
CA SER A 77 7.94 -1.18 5.84
C SER A 77 7.34 0.21 5.53
N LYS A 78 7.07 0.56 4.26
CA LYS A 78 6.45 1.80 3.68
C LYS A 78 7.15 2.36 2.45
N THR A 79 8.39 1.96 2.17
CA THR A 79 9.26 2.62 1.17
C THR A 79 8.69 2.50 -0.25
N ILE A 80 8.25 1.30 -0.62
CA ILE A 80 7.67 1.00 -1.93
C ILE A 80 6.29 1.64 -2.04
N SER A 81 5.49 1.54 -0.96
CA SER A 81 4.14 2.12 -0.89
C SER A 81 4.14 3.62 -1.16
N VAL A 82 5.09 4.38 -0.63
CA VAL A 82 5.23 5.82 -0.91
C VAL A 82 5.52 6.07 -2.39
N ARG A 83 6.40 5.28 -3.02
CA ARG A 83 6.72 5.44 -4.45
C ARG A 83 5.50 5.16 -5.33
N ILE A 84 4.77 4.09 -5.04
CA ILE A 84 3.57 3.71 -5.77
C ILE A 84 2.43 4.72 -5.56
N ALA A 85 2.23 5.22 -4.35
CA ALA A 85 1.26 6.28 -4.10
C ALA A 85 1.51 7.54 -4.95
N ASN A 86 2.78 7.94 -5.10
CA ASN A 86 3.15 9.07 -5.95
C ASN A 86 2.87 8.81 -7.43
N PHE A 87 3.14 7.59 -7.89
CA PHE A 87 2.80 7.18 -9.26
C PHE A 87 1.28 7.21 -9.47
N LEU A 88 0.51 6.53 -8.63
CA LEU A 88 -0.96 6.49 -8.71
C LEU A 88 -1.59 7.90 -8.63
N ARG A 89 -1.06 8.78 -7.79
CA ARG A 89 -1.53 10.18 -7.73
C ARG A 89 -1.41 10.89 -9.09
N LYS A 90 -0.30 10.66 -9.81
CA LYS A 90 -0.10 11.21 -11.17
C LYS A 90 -1.03 10.58 -12.19
N GLU A 91 -1.36 9.30 -12.03
CA GLU A 91 -2.36 8.58 -12.83
C GLU A 91 -3.82 8.96 -12.49
N GLY A 92 -4.04 9.92 -11.58
CA GLY A 92 -5.37 10.46 -11.25
C GLY A 92 -6.12 9.70 -10.15
N TYR A 93 -5.44 8.85 -9.38
CA TYR A 93 -6.03 8.25 -8.18
C TYR A 93 -6.01 9.28 -7.04
N THR A 94 -7.16 9.50 -6.42
CA THR A 94 -7.36 10.58 -5.44
C THR A 94 -7.36 10.10 -4.00
N ASP A 95 -7.83 8.87 -3.77
CA ASP A 95 -7.98 8.30 -2.43
C ASP A 95 -7.02 7.13 -2.22
N ILE A 96 -5.86 7.44 -1.64
CA ILE A 96 -4.75 6.50 -1.48
C ILE A 96 -4.32 6.51 -0.01
N TYR A 97 -4.23 5.32 0.57
CA TYR A 97 -3.86 5.11 1.95
C TYR A 97 -2.63 4.20 2.02
N ILE A 98 -1.69 4.52 2.91
CA ILE A 98 -0.51 3.71 3.16
C ILE A 98 -0.56 3.23 4.61
N LEU A 99 -0.39 1.93 4.81
CA LEU A 99 -0.22 1.36 6.13
C LEU A 99 1.10 1.84 6.76
N LYS A 100 1.02 2.65 7.82
CA LYS A 100 2.16 3.40 8.37
C LYS A 100 3.34 2.53 8.80
N GLU A 101 3.06 1.39 9.43
CA GLU A 101 4.09 0.47 9.94
C GLU A 101 4.44 -0.65 8.94
N GLY A 102 3.85 -0.62 7.73
CA GLY A 102 4.00 -1.69 6.75
C GLY A 102 3.48 -3.04 7.25
N PHE A 103 3.90 -4.11 6.58
CA PHE A 103 3.61 -5.48 7.01
C PHE A 103 4.37 -5.85 8.29
N ASP A 104 5.56 -5.30 8.52
CA ASP A 104 6.37 -5.57 9.72
C ASP A 104 5.61 -5.28 11.02
N GLY A 105 4.80 -4.22 11.03
CA GLY A 105 3.99 -3.84 12.19
C GLY A 105 2.57 -4.42 12.21
N TRP A 106 2.17 -5.22 11.22
CA TRP A 106 0.79 -5.69 11.11
C TRP A 106 0.45 -6.75 12.17
N THR A 107 -0.59 -6.50 12.96
CA THR A 107 -1.05 -7.41 14.04
C THR A 107 -2.41 -8.03 13.74
N GLY A 108 -3.03 -7.67 12.61
CA GLY A 108 -4.32 -8.19 12.20
C GLY A 108 -4.27 -9.58 11.56
N LYS A 109 -5.39 -10.01 10.99
CA LYS A 109 -5.50 -11.32 10.32
C LYS A 109 -4.56 -11.40 9.12
N VAL A 110 -3.83 -12.49 9.05
CA VAL A 110 -2.96 -12.86 7.93
C VAL A 110 -3.47 -14.13 7.28
N LYS A 111 -3.25 -14.27 5.98
CA LYS A 111 -3.44 -15.51 5.24
C LYS A 111 -2.07 -16.09 4.93
N HIS A 112 -1.90 -17.35 5.30
CA HIS A 112 -0.75 -18.17 4.92
C HIS A 112 -1.12 -19.09 3.75
N LYS A 113 -0.11 -19.69 3.14
CA LYS A 113 -0.30 -20.77 2.17
C LYS A 113 -0.92 -22.00 2.83
#